data_AF-A0A6C0DAQ7-F1
#
_entry.id   AF-A0A6C0DAQ7-F1
#
_cell.length_a   1.000
_cell.length_b   1.000
_cell.length_c   1.000
_cell.angle_alpha   90.00
_cell.angle_beta   90.00
_cell.angle_gamma   90.00
#
_symmetry.space_group_name_H-M   'P 1'
#
loop_
_entity.id
_entity.type
_entity.pdbx_description
1 polymer ?
#
loop_
_entity_poly.entity_id
_entity_poly.type
_entity_poly.pdbx_seq_one_letter_code
_entity_poly.pdbx_strand_id
1 'polypeptide(L)'
;MPKKIRSVKKNKHNKTKRVSKRVLAMWSDPESVWGKNKPLENWWGDLASGKKVVVIYMDGEHKSVKLNKRGTDKFKAQFDGFDADPTIIAVLSSNMSQDAYEENLYPKAKDKKVEEVIKNYKHYFVSFGPTPKDMIENGYPKMEKIMFPY
;
A
#
# COMPACT_ATOMS: atom_id res chain seq x y z
N MET A 1 12.33 -57.91 6.66
CA MET A 1 12.18 -56.85 5.64
C MET A 1 11.19 -55.80 6.13
N PRO A 2 11.59 -54.55 6.40
CA PRO A 2 10.63 -53.51 6.78
C PRO A 2 10.06 -52.80 5.53
N LYS A 3 8.72 -52.75 5.42
CA LYS A 3 7.99 -52.06 4.35
C LYS A 3 8.03 -50.55 4.58
N LYS A 4 8.50 -49.79 3.58
CA LYS A 4 8.48 -48.31 3.55
C LYS A 4 7.04 -47.79 3.58
N ILE A 5 6.68 -47.06 4.63
CA ILE A 5 5.43 -46.27 4.68
C ILE A 5 5.68 -45.00 3.83
N ARG A 6 5.08 -44.93 2.64
CA ARG A 6 5.07 -43.71 1.81
C ARG A 6 4.09 -42.71 2.43
N SER A 7 4.58 -41.56 2.87
CA SER A 7 3.73 -40.47 3.34
C SER A 7 2.98 -39.85 2.15
N VAL A 8 1.66 -39.90 2.18
CA VAL A 8 0.80 -39.25 1.18
C VAL A 8 0.75 -37.75 1.50
N LYS A 9 1.43 -36.94 0.69
CA LYS A 9 1.32 -35.47 0.75
C LYS A 9 -0.13 -35.08 0.44
N LYS A 10 -0.85 -34.57 1.45
CA LYS A 10 -2.18 -33.99 1.28
C LYS A 10 -2.06 -32.71 0.43
N ASN A 11 -2.63 -32.73 -0.77
CA ASN A 11 -2.79 -31.52 -1.58
C ASN A 11 -3.67 -30.52 -0.83
N LYS A 12 -3.08 -29.39 -0.42
CA LYS A 12 -3.85 -28.23 0.06
C LYS A 12 -4.63 -27.67 -1.13
N HIS A 13 -5.94 -27.94 -1.18
CA HIS A 13 -6.82 -27.20 -2.07
C HIS A 13 -6.75 -25.71 -1.72
N ASN A 14 -6.23 -24.90 -2.64
CA ASN A 14 -6.31 -23.45 -2.56
C ASN A 14 -7.80 -23.08 -2.54
N LYS A 15 -8.33 -22.69 -1.38
CA LYS A 15 -9.63 -22.01 -1.30
C LYS A 15 -9.53 -20.74 -2.12
N THR A 16 -10.09 -20.74 -3.33
CA THR A 16 -10.38 -19.51 -4.06
C THR A 16 -11.31 -18.69 -3.16
N LYS A 17 -10.79 -17.57 -2.64
CA LYS A 17 -11.59 -16.62 -1.85
C LYS A 17 -12.73 -16.13 -2.75
N ARG A 18 -13.95 -16.58 -2.49
CA ARG A 18 -15.14 -16.01 -3.13
C ARG A 18 -15.26 -14.56 -2.71
N VAL A 19 -15.28 -13.66 -3.70
CA VAL A 19 -15.58 -12.24 -3.51
C VAL A 19 -16.99 -12.13 -2.91
N SER A 20 -17.18 -11.23 -1.95
CA SER A 20 -18.47 -11.10 -1.26
C SER A 20 -19.55 -10.54 -2.20
N LYS A 21 -20.82 -10.88 -1.94
CA LYS A 21 -21.96 -10.33 -2.72
C LYS A 21 -21.98 -8.81 -2.73
N ARG A 22 -21.58 -8.18 -1.62
CA ARG A 22 -21.48 -6.72 -1.50
C ARG A 22 -20.45 -6.12 -2.45
N VAL A 23 -19.27 -6.73 -2.56
CA VAL A 23 -18.21 -6.26 -3.48
C VAL A 23 -18.64 -6.45 -4.93
N LEU A 24 -19.30 -7.57 -5.24
CA LEU A 24 -19.85 -7.79 -6.58
C LEU A 24 -20.94 -6.78 -6.95
N ALA A 25 -21.82 -6.43 -6.01
CA ALA A 25 -22.86 -5.42 -6.22
C ALA A 25 -22.25 -4.03 -6.47
N MET A 26 -21.24 -3.67 -5.68
CA MET A 26 -20.51 -2.42 -5.84
C MET A 26 -19.77 -2.33 -7.17
N TRP A 27 -19.11 -3.40 -7.63
CA TRP A 27 -18.48 -3.44 -8.96
C TRP A 27 -19.49 -3.42 -10.12
N SER A 28 -20.75 -3.78 -9.86
CA SER A 28 -21.81 -3.79 -10.87
C SER A 28 -22.59 -2.47 -10.93
N ASP A 29 -22.34 -1.57 -9.97
CA ASP A 29 -22.99 -0.27 -9.88
C ASP A 29 -22.35 0.72 -10.88
N PRO A 30 -23.10 1.29 -11.84
CA PRO A 30 -22.58 2.22 -12.83
C PRO A 30 -21.95 3.49 -12.23
N GLU A 31 -22.46 3.95 -11.09
CA GLU A 31 -21.98 5.15 -10.38
C GLU A 31 -20.70 4.86 -9.57
N SER A 32 -20.43 3.59 -9.29
CA SER A 32 -19.27 3.20 -8.49
C SER A 32 -17.96 3.37 -9.25
N VAL A 33 -16.92 3.85 -8.56
CA VAL A 33 -15.55 3.89 -9.09
C VAL A 33 -14.84 2.54 -8.98
N TRP A 34 -15.35 1.64 -8.15
CA TRP A 34 -14.76 0.34 -7.84
C TRP A 34 -14.93 -0.64 -9.00
N GLY A 35 -13.90 -1.44 -9.27
CA GLY A 35 -13.92 -2.42 -10.37
C GLY A 35 -13.64 -1.85 -11.76
N LYS A 36 -13.67 -0.52 -11.94
CA LYS A 36 -13.37 0.16 -13.22
C LYS A 36 -11.87 0.15 -13.56
N ASN A 37 -10.98 0.31 -12.57
CA ASN A 37 -9.52 0.20 -12.72
C ASN A 37 -8.94 -0.75 -11.65
N LYS A 38 -9.12 -2.07 -11.86
CA LYS A 38 -8.67 -3.11 -10.91
C LYS A 38 -7.18 -3.06 -10.57
N PRO A 39 -6.25 -2.79 -11.52
CA PRO A 39 -4.83 -2.64 -11.17
C PRO A 39 -4.58 -1.51 -10.16
N LEU A 40 -5.19 -0.34 -10.38
CA LEU A 40 -5.06 0.81 -9.48
C LEU A 40 -5.72 0.53 -8.12
N GLU A 41 -6.90 -0.06 -8.12
CA GLU A 41 -7.63 -0.45 -6.90
C GLU A 41 -6.81 -1.42 -6.04
N ASN A 42 -6.25 -2.46 -6.66
CA ASN A 42 -5.42 -3.44 -5.95
C ASN A 42 -4.13 -2.82 -5.40
N TRP A 43 -3.50 -1.95 -6.19
CA TRP A 43 -2.29 -1.24 -5.76
C TRP A 43 -2.58 -0.30 -4.58
N TRP A 44 -3.63 0.51 -4.71
CA TRP A 44 -4.08 1.38 -3.63
C TRP A 44 -4.47 0.57 -2.39
N GLY A 45 -5.19 -0.54 -2.55
CA GLY A 45 -5.59 -1.42 -1.45
C GLY A 45 -4.40 -2.02 -0.70
N ASP A 46 -3.33 -2.37 -1.42
CA ASP A 46 -2.08 -2.83 -0.82
C ASP A 46 -1.40 -1.73 0.02
N LEU A 47 -1.40 -0.49 -0.47
CA LEU A 47 -0.90 0.69 0.27
C LEU A 47 -1.78 1.01 1.50
N ALA A 48 -3.09 1.10 1.29
CA ALA A 48 -4.07 1.42 2.32
C ALA A 48 -4.00 0.38 3.45
N SER A 49 -3.84 -0.90 3.13
CA SER A 49 -3.73 -1.96 4.14
C SER A 49 -2.55 -1.81 5.11
N GLY A 50 -1.60 -0.91 4.82
CA GLY A 50 -0.40 -0.72 5.64
C GLY A 50 0.55 -1.92 5.62
N LYS A 51 0.39 -2.83 4.65
CA LYS A 51 1.27 -4.00 4.46
C LYS A 51 2.46 -3.69 3.56
N LYS A 52 2.32 -2.68 2.70
CA LYS A 52 3.35 -2.27 1.74
C LYS A 52 3.36 -0.76 1.61
N VAL A 53 4.51 -0.23 1.22
CA VAL A 53 4.73 1.14 0.77
C VAL A 53 5.51 1.11 -0.53
N VAL A 54 5.38 2.16 -1.35
CA VAL A 54 6.27 2.36 -2.50
C VAL A 54 7.30 3.41 -2.13
N VAL A 55 8.56 3.03 -2.12
CA VAL A 55 9.70 3.93 -1.89
C VAL A 55 10.17 4.44 -3.25
N ILE A 56 10.34 5.76 -3.36
CA ILE A 56 10.83 6.45 -4.55
C ILE A 56 12.23 6.99 -4.26
N TYR A 57 13.18 6.58 -5.09
CA TYR A 57 14.58 6.96 -5.00
C TYR A 57 14.89 8.17 -5.89
N MET A 58 16.03 8.82 -5.62
CA MET A 58 16.48 10.02 -6.33
C MET A 58 16.75 9.80 -7.82
N ASP A 59 17.14 8.58 -8.20
CA ASP A 59 17.35 8.15 -9.57
C ASP A 59 16.03 7.95 -10.35
N GLY A 60 14.88 8.08 -9.69
CA GLY A 60 13.56 7.83 -10.26
C GLY A 60 13.16 6.35 -10.24
N GLU A 61 14.00 5.46 -9.69
CA GLU A 61 13.58 4.09 -9.39
C GLU A 61 12.55 4.08 -8.26
N HIS A 62 11.68 3.08 -8.28
CA HIS A 62 10.72 2.86 -7.21
C HIS A 62 10.67 1.39 -6.82
N LYS A 63 10.56 1.11 -5.53
CA LYS A 63 10.46 -0.26 -5.00
C LYS A 63 9.30 -0.39 -4.05
N SER A 64 8.52 -1.46 -4.23
CA SER A 64 7.48 -1.84 -3.27
C SER A 64 8.11 -2.59 -2.10
N VAL A 65 8.11 -1.96 -0.92
CA VAL A 65 8.67 -2.52 0.30
C VAL A 65 7.54 -3.02 1.19
N LYS A 66 7.67 -4.23 1.73
CA LYS A 66 6.73 -4.75 2.73
C LYS A 66 7.00 -4.09 4.08
N LEU A 67 5.94 -3.63 4.72
CA LEU A 67 6.02 -3.06 6.06
C LEU A 67 5.98 -4.13 7.13
N ASN A 68 6.71 -3.88 8.21
CA ASN A 68 6.60 -4.64 9.44
C ASN A 68 5.25 -4.37 10.13
N LYS A 69 4.89 -5.20 11.12
CA LYS A 69 3.64 -5.04 11.86
C LYS A 69 3.64 -3.70 12.62
N ARG A 70 2.56 -2.92 12.48
CA ARG A 70 2.36 -1.65 13.20
C ARG A 70 2.51 -1.86 14.72
N GLY A 71 3.05 -0.85 15.41
CA GLY A 71 3.26 -0.87 16.86
C GLY A 71 4.44 -1.74 17.33
N THR A 72 5.34 -2.12 16.42
CA THR A 72 6.59 -2.80 16.77
C THR A 72 7.79 -1.88 16.56
N ASP A 73 8.86 -2.07 17.33
CA ASP A 73 10.10 -1.28 17.16
C ASP A 73 10.67 -1.43 15.75
N LYS A 74 10.48 -2.60 15.12
CA LYS A 74 10.87 -2.84 13.72
C LYS A 74 10.10 -2.00 12.72
N PHE A 75 8.85 -1.66 13.01
CA PHE A 75 8.08 -0.72 12.19
C PHE A 75 8.66 0.67 12.33
N LYS A 76 8.94 1.11 13.57
CA LYS A 76 9.54 2.42 13.83
C LYS A 76 10.90 2.57 13.13
N ALA A 77 11.80 1.61 13.36
CA ALA A 77 13.12 1.58 12.75
C ALA A 77 13.08 1.52 11.21
N GLN A 78 12.05 0.91 10.63
CA GLN A 78 11.88 0.88 9.17
C GLN A 78 11.54 2.26 8.60
N PHE A 79 10.65 3.01 9.25
CA PHE A 79 10.31 4.37 8.84
C PHE A 79 11.45 5.36 9.12
N ASP A 80 12.08 5.26 10.29
CA ASP A 80 13.27 6.05 10.62
C ASP A 80 14.41 5.78 9.61
N GLY A 81 14.53 4.54 9.12
CA GLY A 81 15.47 4.19 8.06
C GLY A 81 15.15 4.83 6.70
N PHE A 82 13.87 4.96 6.34
CA PHE A 82 13.48 5.66 5.12
C PHE A 82 13.78 7.17 5.20
N ASP A 83 13.54 7.78 6.35
CA ASP A 83 13.82 9.19 6.55
C ASP A 83 15.33 9.46 6.63
N ALA A 84 16.12 8.57 7.25
CA ALA A 84 17.56 8.69 7.33
C ALA A 84 18.30 8.48 6.00
N ASP A 85 17.72 7.72 5.06
CA ASP A 85 18.36 7.44 3.76
C ASP A 85 18.25 8.64 2.81
N PRO A 86 19.35 9.33 2.46
CA PRO A 86 19.31 10.51 1.60
C PRO A 86 18.91 10.17 0.15
N THR A 87 19.00 8.90 -0.26
CA THR A 87 18.62 8.47 -1.61
C THR A 87 17.11 8.37 -1.81
N ILE A 88 16.33 8.32 -0.71
CA ILE A 88 14.87 8.25 -0.75
C ILE A 88 14.31 9.67 -0.76
N ILE A 89 13.52 9.99 -1.79
CA ILE A 89 12.80 11.26 -1.90
C ILE A 89 11.42 11.16 -1.24
N ALA A 90 10.71 10.06 -1.49
CA ALA A 90 9.32 9.92 -1.06
C ALA A 90 8.95 8.48 -0.77
N VAL A 91 8.03 8.30 0.18
CA VAL A 91 7.42 7.01 0.52
C VAL A 91 5.92 7.14 0.33
N LEU A 92 5.39 6.51 -0.72
CA LEU A 92 3.95 6.50 -0.97
C LEU A 92 3.27 5.50 -0.04
N SER A 93 2.29 5.99 0.69
CA SER A 93 1.39 5.23 1.54
C SER A 93 -0.03 5.70 1.32
N SER A 94 -1.03 4.98 1.85
CA SER A 94 -2.41 5.44 1.82
C SER A 94 -3.08 5.23 3.17
N ASN A 95 -4.03 6.11 3.48
CA ASN A 95 -4.95 5.89 4.58
C ASN A 95 -5.96 4.80 4.21
N MET A 96 -6.46 4.08 5.21
CA MET A 96 -7.56 3.13 5.07
C MET A 96 -8.91 3.87 4.99
N SER A 97 -9.05 4.82 4.06
CA SER A 97 -10.30 5.54 3.83
C SER A 97 -10.78 5.29 2.40
N GLN A 98 -12.05 4.94 2.23
CA GLN A 98 -12.64 4.80 0.89
C GLN A 98 -12.55 6.13 0.13
N ASP A 99 -12.84 7.25 0.80
CA ASP A 99 -12.79 8.60 0.24
C ASP A 99 -11.38 8.94 -0.29
N ALA A 100 -10.32 8.45 0.36
CA ALA A 100 -8.94 8.63 -0.14
C ALA A 100 -8.70 7.95 -1.50
N TYR A 101 -9.47 6.91 -1.83
CA TYR A 101 -9.48 6.33 -3.17
C TYR A 101 -10.47 7.06 -4.08
N GLU A 102 -11.72 7.20 -3.65
CA GLU A 102 -12.82 7.65 -4.50
C GLU A 102 -12.73 9.13 -4.88
N GLU A 103 -12.27 9.98 -3.97
CA GLU A 103 -12.22 11.44 -4.15
C GLU A 103 -10.82 11.91 -4.55
N ASN A 104 -9.78 11.35 -3.94
CA ASN A 104 -8.43 11.89 -4.07
C ASN A 104 -7.63 11.22 -5.21
N LEU A 105 -7.63 9.87 -5.25
CA LEU A 105 -6.78 9.13 -6.19
C LEU A 105 -7.49 8.83 -7.51
N TYR A 106 -8.69 8.25 -7.46
CA TYR A 106 -9.38 7.72 -8.64
C TYR A 106 -9.74 8.80 -9.67
N PRO A 107 -10.30 9.97 -9.32
CA PRO A 107 -10.70 10.96 -10.33
C PRO A 107 -9.52 11.47 -11.18
N LYS A 108 -8.33 11.51 -10.59
CA LYS A 108 -7.09 11.95 -11.24
C LYS A 108 -6.39 10.80 -12.01
N ALA A 109 -6.54 9.56 -11.53
CA ALA A 109 -5.79 8.39 -12.02
C ALA A 109 -6.64 7.34 -12.75
N LYS A 110 -7.96 7.56 -12.93
CA LYS A 110 -8.91 6.57 -13.48
C LYS A 110 -8.45 5.93 -14.80
N ASP A 111 -7.88 6.73 -15.70
CA ASP A 111 -7.43 6.30 -17.04
C ASP A 111 -5.91 6.02 -17.09
N LYS A 112 -5.24 6.03 -15.94
CA LYS A 112 -3.79 5.93 -15.82
C LYS A 112 -3.36 4.55 -15.34
N LYS A 113 -2.16 4.14 -15.76
CA LYS A 113 -1.51 2.94 -15.22
C LYS A 113 -0.86 3.24 -13.87
N VAL A 114 -0.76 2.24 -13.02
CA VAL A 114 -0.09 2.34 -11.70
C VAL A 114 1.32 2.92 -11.84
N GLU A 115 2.08 2.50 -12.85
CA GLU A 115 3.43 3.03 -13.10
C GLU A 115 3.43 4.53 -13.42
N GLU A 116 2.44 5.03 -14.16
CA GLU A 116 2.31 6.46 -14.45
C GLU A 116 1.95 7.25 -13.20
N VAL A 117 1.10 6.67 -12.33
CA VAL A 117 0.74 7.25 -11.03
C VAL A 117 1.97 7.35 -10.12
N ILE A 118 2.81 6.30 -10.08
CA ILE A 118 4.05 6.31 -9.28
C ILE A 118 5.06 7.30 -9.87
N LYS A 119 5.24 7.35 -11.19
CA LYS A 119 6.16 8.31 -11.83
C LYS A 119 5.74 9.76 -11.59
N ASN A 120 4.45 10.04 -11.64
CA ASN A 120 3.89 11.37 -11.42
C ASN A 120 3.31 11.52 -10.01
N TYR A 121 3.89 10.84 -9.02
CA TYR A 121 3.32 10.77 -7.66
C TYR A 121 3.01 12.13 -7.05
N LYS A 122 3.79 13.18 -7.32
CA LYS A 122 3.55 14.54 -6.82
C LYS A 122 2.21 15.15 -7.26
N HIS A 123 1.61 14.63 -8.33
CA HIS A 123 0.29 15.06 -8.79
C HIS A 123 -0.86 14.40 -8.02
N TYR A 124 -0.60 13.23 -7.44
CA TYR A 124 -1.60 12.38 -6.78
C TYR A 124 -1.42 12.31 -5.26
N PHE A 125 -0.21 12.56 -4.77
CA PHE A 125 0.19 12.41 -3.38
C PHE A 125 0.80 13.70 -2.85
N VAL A 126 0.43 14.06 -1.62
CA VAL A 126 0.96 15.20 -0.88
C VAL A 126 1.65 14.74 0.39
N SER A 127 2.76 15.40 0.74
CA SER A 127 3.42 15.19 2.03
C SER A 127 2.63 15.90 3.12
N PHE A 128 2.39 15.23 4.25
CA PHE A 128 1.76 15.83 5.43
C PHE A 128 2.72 16.72 6.23
N GLY A 129 3.96 16.91 5.76
CA GLY A 129 5.00 17.63 6.47
C GLY A 129 5.65 16.79 7.57
N PRO A 130 6.56 17.40 8.34
CA PRO A 130 7.28 16.68 9.39
C PRO A 130 6.33 16.23 10.49
N THR A 131 6.58 15.04 11.04
CA THR A 131 5.83 14.54 12.19
C THR A 131 5.99 15.50 13.36
N PRO A 132 4.89 15.97 14.00
CA PRO A 132 4.97 16.85 15.15
C PRO A 132 5.83 16.25 16.26
N LYS A 133 6.64 17.08 16.94
CA LYS A 133 7.56 16.62 18.00
C LYS A 133 6.83 15.85 19.10
N ASP A 134 5.64 16.30 19.49
CA ASP A 134 4.80 15.65 20.51
C ASP A 134 4.45 14.20 20.12
N MET A 135 4.26 13.90 18.83
CA MET A 135 4.01 12.53 18.38
C MET A 135 5.29 11.69 18.41
N ILE A 136 6.44 12.27 18.06
CA ILE A 136 7.73 11.60 18.12
C ILE A 136 8.07 11.22 19.58
N GLU A 137 7.83 12.13 20.52
CA GLU A 137 8.00 11.91 21.96
C GLU A 137 7.07 10.83 22.50
N ASN A 138 5.84 10.74 21.97
CA ASN A 138 4.90 9.66 22.24
C ASN A 138 5.23 8.34 21.50
N GLY A 139 6.41 8.24 20.88
CA GLY A 139 6.93 7.01 20.31
C GLY A 139 6.60 6.77 18.82
N TYR A 140 5.91 7.70 18.15
CA TYR A 140 5.65 7.58 16.71
C TYR A 140 6.95 7.73 15.90
N PRO A 141 7.10 7.00 14.76
CA PRO A 141 8.24 7.18 13.88
C PRO A 141 8.21 8.54 13.18
N LYS A 142 9.37 8.96 12.69
CA LYS A 142 9.42 10.06 11.73
C LYS A 142 8.78 9.62 10.42
N MET A 143 7.93 10.48 9.88
CA MET A 143 7.17 10.24 8.65
C MET A 143 7.34 11.40 7.68
N GLU A 144 8.52 12.03 7.65
CA GLU A 144 8.75 13.28 6.92
C GLU A 144 8.63 13.08 5.40
N LYS A 145 9.08 11.92 4.90
CA LYS A 145 9.03 11.58 3.48
C LYS A 145 7.75 10.84 3.07
N ILE A 146 6.82 10.59 3.99
CA ILE A 146 5.59 9.88 3.66
C ILE A 146 4.63 10.81 2.93
N MET A 147 4.04 10.30 1.86
CA MET A 147 3.01 11.00 1.09
C MET A 147 1.74 10.17 0.99
N PHE A 148 0.60 10.86 1.01
CA PHE A 148 -0.74 10.26 0.97
C PHE A 148 -1.57 10.83 -0.17
N PRO A 149 -2.56 10.08 -0.70
CA PRO A 149 -3.47 10.60 -1.72
C PRO A 149 -4.23 11.83 -1.24
N TYR A 150 -4.22 12.87 -2.06
CA TYR A 150 -4.97 14.14 -1.91
C TYR A 150 -5.58 14.50 -3.26
#